data_AF-A0A7R9XEC2-F1
#
_entry.id   AF-A0A7R9XEC2-F1
#
_cell.length_a   1.000
_cell.length_b   1.000
_cell.length_c   1.000
_cell.angle_alpha   90.00
_cell.angle_beta   90.00
_cell.angle_gamma   90.00
#
_symmetry.space_group_name_H-M   'P 1'
#
loop_
_entity.id
_entity.type
_entity.pdbx_description
1 polymer ?
#
loop_
_entity_poly.entity_id
_entity_poly.type
_entity_poly.pdbx_seq_one_letter_code
_entity_poly.pdbx_strand_id
1 'polypeptide(L)'
;TVCNQDTLASLTPVNAGLPQGSILGPYLFFYHIASTPSADTPLLFLCPRALILTYVDDVVVGTYGLNADKHLQTALDDIKNWAITHNIGINPNKNQALIIR
;
A
#
# COMPACT_ATOMS: atom_id res chain seq x y z
N THR A 1 3.16 23.81 14.82
CA THR A 1 3.71 25.16 14.61
C THR A 1 5.06 25.03 13.95
N VAL A 2 5.16 25.34 12.66
CA VAL A 2 6.46 25.42 11.97
C VAL A 2 6.90 26.87 12.10
N CYS A 3 7.98 27.10 12.84
CA CYS A 3 8.52 28.44 13.09
C CYS A 3 9.53 28.75 11.98
N ASN A 4 9.12 29.50 10.97
CA ASN A 4 10.06 30.25 10.13
C ASN A 4 10.12 31.68 10.69
N GLN A 5 11.34 32.22 10.71
CA GLN A 5 11.73 33.46 11.36
C GLN A 5 10.73 34.61 11.08
N ASP A 6 10.24 35.23 12.16
CA ASP A 6 9.50 36.50 12.25
C ASP A 6 8.14 36.68 11.56
N THR A 7 7.45 35.60 11.17
CA THR A 7 6.03 35.69 10.77
C THR A 7 5.19 34.58 11.40
N LEU A 8 4.10 34.95 12.09
CA LEU A 8 3.06 34.02 12.53
C LEU A 8 2.39 33.43 11.27
N ALA A 9 2.89 32.30 10.78
CA ALA A 9 2.26 31.57 9.69
C ALA A 9 0.83 31.17 10.09
N SER A 10 -0.15 31.45 9.24
CA SER A 10 -1.53 31.03 9.46
C SER A 10 -1.61 29.50 9.54
N LEU A 11 -2.43 28.99 10.46
CA LEU A 11 -2.64 27.55 10.59
C LEU A 11 -3.42 27.04 9.37
N THR A 12 -2.76 26.26 8.52
CA THR A 12 -3.40 25.60 7.40
C THR A 12 -4.01 24.27 7.85
N PRO A 13 -5.31 24.01 7.62
CA PRO A 13 -5.91 22.73 7.98
C PRO A 13 -5.35 21.59 7.12
N VAL A 14 -5.02 20.47 7.77
CA VAL A 14 -4.62 19.22 7.10
C VAL A 14 -5.88 18.38 6.90
N ASN A 15 -6.33 18.28 5.65
CA ASN A 15 -7.59 17.59 5.32
C ASN A 15 -7.41 16.09 5.06
N ALA A 16 -6.18 15.62 4.85
CA ALA A 16 -5.85 14.23 4.62
C ALA A 16 -4.39 13.94 5.00
N GLY A 17 -4.12 12.67 5.33
CA GLY A 17 -2.79 12.19 5.70
C GLY A 17 -2.53 12.23 7.20
N LEU A 18 -1.44 11.57 7.60
CA LEU A 18 -1.00 11.49 8.99
C LEU A 18 0.27 12.33 9.17
N PRO A 19 0.39 13.12 10.26
CA PRO A 19 1.60 13.89 10.51
C PRO A 19 2.83 13.00 10.64
N GLN A 20 3.86 13.29 9.84
CA GLN A 20 5.15 12.62 9.96
C GLN A 20 5.81 12.96 11.30
N GLY A 21 6.44 11.97 11.93
CA GLY A 21 7.02 12.11 13.28
C GLY A 21 6.00 11.96 14.43
N SER A 22 4.72 11.75 14.12
CA SER A 22 3.74 11.35 15.14
C SER A 22 4.00 9.93 15.62
N ILE A 23 4.02 9.73 16.93
CA ILE A 23 4.11 8.39 17.55
C ILE A 23 2.92 7.51 17.16
N LEU A 24 1.73 8.11 16.97
CA LEU A 24 0.52 7.41 16.59
C LEU A 24 0.36 7.25 15.08
N GLY A 25 1.10 8.03 14.28
CA GLY A 25 1.02 7.99 12.81
C GLY A 25 1.20 6.57 12.24
N PRO A 26 2.26 5.83 12.60
CA PRO A 26 2.47 4.47 12.13
C PRO A 26 1.31 3.51 12.46
N TYR A 27 0.77 3.57 13.68
CA TYR A 27 -0.32 2.69 14.10
C TYR A 27 -1.62 2.97 13.34
N LEU A 28 -1.96 4.25 13.16
CA LEU A 28 -3.14 4.64 12.39
C LEU A 28 -2.98 4.29 10.91
N PHE A 29 -1.76 4.38 10.38
CA PHE A 29 -1.47 3.92 9.02
C PHE A 29 -1.68 2.41 8.90
N PHE A 30 -1.14 1.61 9.83
CA PHE A 30 -1.35 0.16 9.85
C PHE A 30 -2.83 -0.21 9.93
N TYR A 31 -3.60 0.47 10.77
CA TYR A 31 -5.05 0.26 10.84
C TYR A 31 -5.74 0.59 9.51
N HIS A 32 -5.34 1.67 8.85
CA HIS A 32 -5.90 2.06 7.56
C HIS A 32 -5.59 1.05 6.45
N ILE A 33 -4.39 0.47 6.43
CA ILE A 33 -3.99 -0.53 5.43
C ILE A 33 -4.31 -1.97 5.85
N ALA A 34 -4.86 -2.20 7.06
CA ALA A 34 -5.16 -3.53 7.57
C ALA A 34 -6.17 -4.30 6.71
N SER A 35 -6.94 -3.59 5.87
CA SER A 35 -7.86 -4.20 4.91
C SER A 35 -7.23 -4.57 3.56
N THR A 36 -5.91 -4.45 3.43
CA THR A 36 -5.23 -4.83 2.19
C THR A 36 -5.61 -6.26 1.81
N PRO A 37 -5.61 -6.62 0.51
CA PRO A 37 -5.89 -7.98 0.07
C PRO A 37 -4.90 -9.05 0.57
N SER A 38 -3.90 -8.69 1.37
CA SER A 38 -3.08 -9.63 2.13
C SER A 38 -3.65 -9.95 3.53
N ALA A 39 -4.51 -9.08 4.07
CA ALA A 39 -4.93 -9.06 5.47
C ALA A 39 -6.44 -9.35 5.69
N ASP A 40 -7.35 -8.84 4.84
CA ASP A 40 -8.82 -9.06 5.00
C ASP A 40 -9.37 -10.25 4.21
N THR A 41 -8.82 -10.49 3.03
CA THR A 41 -9.11 -11.66 2.21
C THR A 41 -7.78 -12.27 1.91
N PRO A 42 -7.41 -13.45 2.45
CA PRO A 42 -6.18 -14.08 2.01
C PRO A 42 -6.31 -14.25 0.50
N LEU A 43 -5.54 -13.51 -0.30
CA LEU A 43 -5.44 -13.76 -1.73
C LEU A 43 -5.02 -15.21 -2.01
N LEU A 44 -4.57 -15.96 -0.99
CA LEU A 44 -4.52 -17.42 -0.96
C LEU A 44 -5.82 -18.13 -1.37
N PHE A 45 -7.01 -17.58 -1.05
CA PHE A 45 -8.31 -18.15 -1.43
C PHE A 45 -8.67 -17.89 -2.90
N LEU A 46 -8.26 -16.75 -3.46
CA LEU A 46 -8.52 -16.38 -4.86
C LEU A 46 -7.40 -16.84 -5.81
N CYS A 47 -6.17 -16.91 -5.30
CA CYS A 47 -4.95 -17.32 -5.96
C CYS A 47 -4.07 -18.11 -4.97
N PRO A 48 -4.31 -19.43 -4.81
CA PRO A 48 -3.51 -20.29 -3.92
C PRO A 48 -2.02 -20.39 -4.28
N ARG A 49 -1.61 -19.76 -5.39
CA ARG A 49 -0.22 -19.65 -5.88
C ARG A 49 0.38 -18.25 -5.75
N ALA A 50 -0.27 -17.34 -5.04
CA ALA A 50 0.25 -15.99 -4.80
C ALA A 50 0.78 -15.85 -3.36
N LEU A 51 2.02 -15.36 -3.25
CA LEU A 51 2.64 -14.88 -2.02
C LEU A 51 2.55 -13.36 -2.01
N ILE A 52 2.04 -12.78 -0.92
CA ILE A 52 1.99 -11.33 -0.75
C ILE A 52 2.67 -10.98 0.56
N LEU A 53 3.66 -10.11 0.46
CA LEU A 53 4.41 -9.58 1.59
C LEU A 53 4.18 -8.07 1.61
N THR A 54 3.77 -7.53 2.75
CA THR A 54 3.55 -6.10 2.93
C THR A 54 4.41 -5.57 4.06
N TYR A 55 4.96 -4.38 3.87
CA TYR A 55 5.65 -3.63 4.90
C TYR A 55 5.39 -2.14 4.71
N VAL A 56 4.47 -1.60 5.51
CA VAL A 56 4.05 -0.19 5.42
C VAL A 56 3.57 0.14 3.99
N ASP A 57 4.32 0.91 3.22
CA ASP A 57 4.01 1.33 1.85
C ASP A 57 4.56 0.37 0.77
N ASP A 58 5.45 -0.54 1.15
CA ASP A 58 6.03 -1.53 0.24
C ASP A 58 5.19 -2.81 0.20
N VAL A 59 4.90 -3.27 -1.02
CA VAL A 59 4.15 -4.50 -1.29
C VAL A 59 4.89 -5.34 -2.32
N VAL A 60 5.12 -6.61 -2.01
CA VAL A 60 5.69 -7.61 -2.92
C VAL A 60 4.65 -8.66 -3.21
N VAL A 61 4.41 -8.93 -4.49
CA VAL A 61 3.54 -10.01 -4.96
C VAL A 61 4.38 -10.99 -5.77
N GLY A 62 4.40 -12.25 -5.34
CA GLY A 62 5.10 -13.33 -6.02
C GLY A 62 4.13 -14.43 -6.43
N THR A 63 4.32 -15.01 -7.60
CA THR A 63 3.58 -16.19 -8.05
C THR A 63 4.52 -17.24 -8.61
N TYR A 64 4.08 -18.50 -8.65
CA TYR A 64 4.89 -19.60 -9.16
C TYR A 64 4.04 -20.65 -9.89
N GLY A 65 4.68 -21.45 -10.74
CA GLY A 65 4.06 -22.54 -11.49
C GLY A 65 3.47 -22.13 -12.84
N LEU A 66 2.60 -22.98 -13.38
CA LEU A 66 1.93 -22.76 -14.67
C LEU A 66 0.99 -21.54 -14.57
N ASN A 67 1.00 -20.67 -15.60
CA ASN A 67 0.22 -19.43 -15.64
C ASN A 67 0.53 -18.43 -14.50
N ALA A 68 1.75 -18.44 -13.96
CA ALA A 68 2.18 -17.52 -12.90
C ALA A 68 1.95 -16.04 -13.28
N ASP A 69 2.12 -15.69 -14.55
CA ASP A 69 1.83 -14.37 -15.12
C ASP A 69 0.35 -13.97 -14.97
N LYS A 70 -0.58 -14.88 -15.28
CA LYS A 70 -2.02 -14.63 -15.13
C LYS A 70 -2.40 -14.48 -13.66
N HIS A 71 -1.87 -15.35 -12.80
CA HIS A 71 -2.09 -15.27 -11.36
C HIS A 71 -1.54 -13.97 -10.77
N LEU A 72 -0.39 -13.51 -11.25
CA LEU A 72 0.21 -12.25 -10.83
C LEU A 72 -0.66 -11.08 -11.24
N GLN A 73 -1.13 -11.06 -12.49
CA GLN A 73 -1.99 -10.00 -12.99
C GLN A 73 -3.31 -9.90 -12.19
N THR A 74 -3.95 -11.04 -11.88
CA THR A 74 -5.16 -11.06 -11.05
C THR A 74 -4.90 -10.46 -9.67
N ALA A 75 -3.81 -10.85 -9.00
CA ALA A 75 -3.46 -10.29 -7.69
C ALA A 75 -3.16 -8.78 -7.76
N LEU A 76 -2.50 -8.31 -8.82
CA LEU A 76 -2.24 -6.89 -9.04
C LEU A 76 -3.52 -6.08 -9.29
N ASP A 77 -4.47 -6.65 -10.04
CA ASP A 77 -5.78 -6.02 -10.29
C ASP A 77 -6.58 -5.88 -9.00
N ASP A 78 -6.55 -6.88 -8.11
CA ASP A 78 -7.19 -6.84 -6.80
C ASP A 78 -6.57 -5.77 -5.88
N ILE A 79 -5.24 -5.69 -5.82
CA ILE A 79 -4.53 -4.64 -5.08
C ILE A 79 -4.89 -3.25 -5.62
N LYS A 80 -4.95 -3.10 -6.95
CA LYS A 80 -5.34 -1.85 -7.59
C LYS A 80 -6.78 -1.46 -7.22
N ASN A 81 -7.71 -2.41 -7.25
CA ASN A 81 -9.09 -2.16 -6.87
C ASN A 81 -9.20 -1.74 -5.39
N TRP A 82 -8.48 -2.42 -4.50
CA TRP A 82 -8.40 -2.04 -3.09
C TRP A 82 -7.82 -0.63 -2.91
N ALA A 83 -6.75 -0.29 -3.62
CA ALA A 83 -6.14 1.03 -3.52
C ALA A 83 -7.11 2.14 -3.96
N ILE A 84 -7.89 1.89 -5.01
CA ILE A 84 -8.94 2.81 -5.47
C ILE A 84 -10.02 2.98 -4.39
N THR A 85 -10.50 1.90 -3.77
CA THR A 85 -11.55 1.99 -2.74
C THR A 85 -11.09 2.70 -1.47
N HIS A 86 -9.78 2.69 -1.19
CA HIS A 86 -9.18 3.34 -0.03
C HIS A 86 -8.56 4.71 -0.34
N ASN A 87 -8.71 5.21 -1.57
CA ASN A 87 -8.10 6.47 -2.05
C ASN A 87 -6.56 6.52 -1.89
N ILE A 88 -5.89 5.38 -2.10
CA ILE A 88 -4.43 5.25 -2.05
C ILE A 88 -3.88 5.30 -3.48
N GLY A 89 -2.91 6.18 -3.71
CA GLY A 89 -2.20 6.27 -4.99
C GLY A 89 -1.07 5.25 -5.08
N ILE A 90 -1.09 4.40 -6.12
CA ILE A 90 0.04 3.52 -6.46
C ILE A 90 0.99 4.28 -7.40
N ASN A 91 2.29 4.25 -7.12
CA ASN A 91 3.30 4.90 -7.96
C ASN A 91 3.84 3.92 -9.03
N PRO A 92 3.42 4.03 -10.30
CA PRO A 92 3.81 3.07 -11.34
C PRO A 92 5.31 3.11 -11.65
N ASN A 93 5.97 4.25 -11.42
CA ASN A 93 7.38 4.45 -11.77
C ASN A 93 8.35 3.82 -10.75
N LYS A 94 7.86 3.48 -9.56
CA LYS A 94 8.65 2.80 -8.52
C LYS A 94 8.51 1.27 -8.56
N ASN A 95 7.57 0.75 -9.36
CA ASN A 95 7.28 -0.67 -9.40
C ASN A 95 8.26 -1.40 -10.32
N GLN A 96 8.70 -2.58 -9.91
CA GLN A 96 9.59 -3.45 -10.69
C GLN A 96 9.04 -4.87 -10.72
N ALA A 97 9.15 -5.53 -11.86
CA ALA A 97 8.83 -6.94 -12.01
C ALA A 97 10.12 -7.76 -12.12
N LEU A 98 10.21 -8.85 -11.36
CA LEU A 98 11.35 -9.76 -11.35
C LEU A 98 10.89 -11.18 -11.70
N ILE A 99 11.57 -11.80 -12.66
CA ILE A 99 11.40 -13.23 -12.96
C ILE A 99 12.58 -13.98 -12.35
N ILE A 100 12.30 -14.87 -11.41
CA ILE A 100 13.29 -15.77 -10.81
C ILE A 100 13.16 -17.13 -11.51
N ARG A 101 14.26 -17.65 -12.04
CA ARG A 101 14.34 -18.95 -12.74
C ARG A 101 15.10 -19.97 -11.91
#